data_AF-A0A7V7WRM8-F1
#
_entry.id   AF-A0A7V7WRM8-F1
#
_cell.length_a   1.000
_cell.length_b   1.000
_cell.length_c   1.000
_cell.angle_alpha   90.00
_cell.angle_beta   90.00
_cell.angle_gamma   90.00
#
_symmetry.space_group_name_H-M   'P 1'
#
loop_
_entity.id
_entity.type
_entity.pdbx_description
1 polymer ?
#
loop_
_entity_poly.entity_id
_entity_poly.type
_entity_poly.pdbx_seq_one_letter_code
_entity_poly.pdbx_strand_id
1 'polypeptide(L)'
;MALTFISAGAHAAAGAGPISPTEWFILGWLIMLSMGIALGLRGRVVVFRDAADFGWVLAVAALLLGALVFSNSRLLLPIFLGSAGVALLGLSLRTAVDNPSPWRFVIALVTKLTLSVLLIGALKDMLNPTGESAGERERKRQSGMLWLVVLVPLVWRLTRDKPSFENLTRRAMS
;
A
#
# COMPACT_ATOMS: atom_id res chain seq x y z
N MET A 1 21.80 24.76 35.71
CA MET A 1 21.49 23.43 35.13
C MET A 1 20.48 23.49 33.97
N ALA A 2 20.38 24.62 33.24
CA ALA A 2 19.48 24.79 32.08
C ALA A 2 20.20 25.19 30.78
N LEU A 3 21.53 25.38 30.84
CA LEU A 3 22.34 25.84 29.69
C LEU A 3 22.99 24.69 28.90
N THR A 4 22.94 23.46 29.40
CA THR A 4 23.51 22.26 28.74
C THR A 4 22.55 21.56 27.77
N PHE A 5 21.26 21.92 27.73
CA PHE A 5 20.30 21.35 26.79
C PHE A 5 20.20 22.13 25.46
N ILE A 6 20.62 23.40 25.43
CA ILE A 6 20.55 24.24 24.22
C ILE A 6 21.71 23.94 23.26
N SER A 7 22.89 23.55 23.76
CA SER A 7 24.03 23.19 22.90
C SER A 7 23.89 21.81 22.25
N ALA A 8 23.12 20.89 22.85
CA ALA A 8 22.84 19.58 22.26
C ALA A 8 21.88 19.68 21.05
N GLY A 9 20.93 20.63 21.08
CA GLY A 9 20.03 20.91 19.95
C GLY A 9 20.72 21.67 18.81
N ALA A 10 21.67 22.55 19.12
CA ALA A 10 22.40 23.33 18.12
C ALA A 10 23.42 22.49 17.33
N HIS A 11 24.05 21.49 17.95
CA HIS A 11 25.00 20.60 17.24
C HIS A 11 24.31 19.54 16.37
N ALA A 12 23.04 19.18 16.64
CA ALA A 12 22.28 18.29 15.78
C ALA A 12 21.80 18.98 14.48
N ALA A 13 21.59 20.31 14.52
CA ALA A 13 21.17 21.08 13.36
C ALA A 13 22.33 21.45 12.40
N ALA A 14 23.58 21.35 12.87
CA ALA A 14 24.77 21.78 12.12
C ALA A 14 25.33 20.74 11.13
N GLY A 15 24.75 19.53 11.08
CA GLY A 15 25.18 18.44 10.20
C GLY A 15 24.16 18.04 9.11
N ALA A 16 22.99 18.67 9.08
CA ALA A 16 21.99 18.39 8.06
C ALA A 16 22.38 19.11 6.76
N GLY A 17 22.99 18.36 5.84
CA GLY A 17 23.14 18.82 4.45
C GLY A 17 21.78 19.20 3.84
N PRO A 18 21.77 19.93 2.72
CA PRO A 18 20.52 20.26 2.05
C PRO A 18 19.73 18.98 1.74
N ILE A 19 18.44 18.99 2.08
CA ILE A 19 17.53 17.86 1.87
C ILE A 19 17.55 17.48 0.39
N SER A 20 17.88 16.23 0.11
CA SER A 20 17.98 15.69 -1.24
C SER A 20 16.59 15.57 -1.90
N PRO A 21 16.50 15.56 -3.25
CA PRO A 21 15.22 15.38 -3.94
C PRO A 21 14.49 14.09 -3.56
N THR A 22 15.23 13.03 -3.24
CA THR A 22 14.68 11.74 -2.80
C THR A 22 14.05 11.83 -1.42
N GLU A 23 14.68 12.54 -0.48
CA GLU A 23 14.11 12.79 0.84
C GLU A 23 12.83 13.60 0.76
N TRP A 24 12.80 14.65 -0.07
CA TRP A 24 11.57 15.42 -0.33
C TRP A 24 10.45 14.55 -0.89
N PHE A 25 10.77 13.67 -1.83
CA PHE A 25 9.80 12.73 -2.38
C PHE A 25 9.25 11.78 -1.30
N ILE A 26 10.13 11.18 -0.49
CA ILE A 26 9.73 10.28 0.60
C ILE A 26 8.85 11.01 1.61
N LEU A 27 9.23 12.22 2.02
CA LEU A 27 8.43 13.03 2.94
C LEU A 27 7.05 13.36 2.35
N GLY A 28 6.99 13.78 1.09
CA GLY A 28 5.73 14.05 0.39
C GLY A 28 4.83 12.82 0.31
N TRP A 29 5.41 11.65 0.01
CA TRP A 29 4.69 10.38 -0.03
C TRP A 29 4.17 9.95 1.35
N LEU A 30 4.97 10.10 2.41
CA LEU A 30 4.55 9.82 3.78
C LEU A 30 3.44 10.76 4.25
N ILE A 31 3.49 12.03 3.87
CA ILE A 31 2.41 13.00 4.14
C ILE A 31 1.13 12.60 3.41
N MET A 32 1.21 12.21 2.14
CA MET A 32 0.04 11.73 1.41
C MET A 32 -0.55 10.46 2.02
N LEU A 33 0.29 9.49 2.37
CA LEU A 33 -0.13 8.23 2.98
C LEU A 33 -0.82 8.45 4.33
N SER A 34 -0.19 9.23 5.21
CA SER A 34 -0.75 9.55 6.53
C SER A 34 -2.06 10.33 6.42
N MET A 35 -2.15 11.30 5.50
CA MET A 35 -3.38 12.03 5.22
C MET A 35 -4.49 11.10 4.70
N GLY A 36 -4.17 10.19 3.79
CA GLY A 36 -5.14 9.23 3.26
C GLY A 36 -5.65 8.24 4.30
N ILE A 37 -4.77 7.75 5.19
CA ILE A 37 -5.18 6.95 6.35
C ILE A 37 -6.10 7.77 7.26
N ALA A 38 -5.70 8.98 7.65
CA ALA A 38 -6.47 9.81 8.57
C ALA A 38 -7.87 10.17 8.02
N LEU A 39 -7.95 10.54 6.74
CA LEU A 39 -9.22 10.84 6.07
C LEU A 39 -10.07 9.58 5.86
N GLY A 40 -9.43 8.44 5.58
CA GLY A 40 -10.07 7.14 5.45
C GLY A 40 -10.73 6.69 6.76
N LEU A 41 -10.00 6.78 7.88
CA LEU A 41 -10.52 6.44 9.21
C LEU A 41 -11.68 7.34 9.65
N ARG A 42 -11.75 8.58 9.14
CA ARG A 42 -12.85 9.53 9.38
C ARG A 42 -14.01 9.36 8.39
N GLY A 43 -13.94 8.42 7.44
CA GLY A 43 -14.95 8.20 6.42
C GLY A 43 -15.09 9.33 5.39
N ARG A 44 -14.11 10.23 5.30
CA ARG A 44 -14.10 11.34 4.33
C ARG A 44 -13.57 10.94 2.95
N VAL A 45 -12.78 9.88 2.93
CA VAL A 45 -12.17 9.27 1.74
C VAL A 45 -12.42 7.77 1.82
N VAL A 46 -12.86 7.16 0.73
CA VAL A 46 -12.97 5.70 0.66
C VAL A 46 -11.67 5.17 0.12
N VAL A 47 -10.84 4.61 1.00
CA VAL A 47 -9.56 4.01 0.61
C VAL A 47 -9.83 2.65 -0.01
N PHE A 48 -10.41 1.70 0.73
CA PHE A 48 -10.81 0.40 0.19
C PHE A 48 -12.33 0.30 0.16
N ARG A 49 -12.91 -0.04 -1.00
CA ARG A 49 -14.35 -0.30 -1.08
C ARG A 49 -14.65 -1.65 -0.42
N ASP A 50 -14.02 -2.71 -0.93
CA ASP A 50 -14.23 -4.09 -0.52
C ASP A 50 -12.94 -4.91 -0.67
N ALA A 51 -13.01 -6.20 -0.34
CA ALA A 51 -11.87 -7.12 -0.50
C ALA A 51 -11.43 -7.29 -1.97
N ALA A 52 -12.28 -7.01 -2.95
CA ALA A 52 -11.92 -7.14 -4.36
C ALA A 52 -10.91 -6.07 -4.80
N ASP A 53 -10.82 -4.94 -4.10
CA ASP A 53 -9.78 -3.94 -4.33
C ASP A 53 -8.37 -4.51 -4.17
N PHE A 54 -8.15 -5.44 -3.23
CA PHE A 54 -6.88 -6.17 -3.10
C PHE A 54 -6.62 -7.06 -4.31
N GLY A 55 -7.66 -7.72 -4.82
CA GLY A 55 -7.59 -8.52 -6.03
C GLY A 55 -7.14 -7.70 -7.24
N TRP A 56 -7.67 -6.49 -7.40
CA TRP A 56 -7.25 -5.57 -8.47
C TRP A 56 -5.78 -5.15 -8.33
N VAL A 57 -5.33 -4.79 -7.13
CA VAL A 57 -3.92 -4.41 -6.92
C VAL A 57 -2.99 -5.60 -7.17
N LEU A 58 -3.37 -6.79 -6.71
CA LEU A 58 -2.61 -8.01 -6.96
C LEU A 58 -2.58 -8.36 -8.45
N ALA A 59 -3.70 -8.20 -9.16
CA ALA A 59 -3.77 -8.40 -10.61
C ALA A 59 -2.82 -7.44 -11.34
N VAL A 60 -2.83 -6.14 -10.99
CA VAL A 60 -1.88 -5.17 -11.56
C VAL A 60 -0.44 -5.60 -11.29
N ALA A 61 -0.10 -5.95 -10.05
CA ALA A 61 1.26 -6.39 -9.70
C ALA A 61 1.68 -7.66 -10.46
N ALA A 62 0.81 -8.66 -10.55
CA ALA A 62 1.08 -9.90 -11.26
C ALA A 62 1.22 -9.68 -12.77
N LEU A 63 0.40 -8.81 -13.36
CA LEU A 63 0.48 -8.49 -14.79
C LEU A 63 1.74 -7.69 -15.13
N LEU A 64 2.16 -6.77 -14.26
CA LEU A 64 3.43 -6.05 -14.41
C LEU A 64 4.63 -6.98 -14.24
N LEU A 65 4.58 -7.92 -13.31
CA LEU A 65 5.61 -8.95 -13.17
C LEU A 65 5.66 -9.85 -14.41
N GLY A 66 4.51 -10.25 -14.95
CA GLY A 66 4.42 -10.96 -16.22
C GLY A 66 5.04 -10.16 -17.38
N ALA A 67 4.75 -8.87 -17.48
CA ALA A 67 5.37 -7.98 -18.47
C ALA A 67 6.91 -7.94 -18.34
N LEU A 68 7.43 -7.92 -17.12
CA LEU A 68 8.87 -7.97 -16.86
C LEU A 68 9.49 -9.30 -17.30
N VAL A 69 8.86 -10.42 -16.94
CA VAL A 69 9.32 -11.79 -17.30
C VAL A 69 9.31 -12.00 -18.81
N PHE A 70 8.29 -11.51 -19.50
CA PHE A 70 8.13 -11.63 -20.95
C PHE A 70 8.55 -10.36 -21.72
N SER A 71 9.46 -9.57 -21.15
CA SER A 71 9.89 -8.28 -21.70
C SER A 71 10.48 -8.35 -23.12
N ASN A 72 11.04 -9.50 -23.51
CA ASN A 72 11.58 -9.72 -24.85
C ASN A 72 10.56 -10.27 -25.86
N SER A 73 9.33 -10.60 -25.42
CA SER A 73 8.30 -11.19 -26.29
C SER A 73 7.48 -10.11 -26.97
N ARG A 74 7.52 -10.07 -28.31
CA ARG A 74 6.72 -9.13 -29.13
C ARG A 74 5.20 -9.36 -29.01
N LEU A 75 4.78 -10.57 -28.63
CA LEU A 75 3.37 -10.93 -28.50
C LEU A 75 2.88 -10.80 -27.05
N LEU A 76 3.64 -11.33 -26.08
CA LEU A 76 3.18 -11.40 -24.69
C LEU A 76 3.33 -10.05 -23.97
N LEU A 77 4.38 -9.28 -24.24
CA LEU A 77 4.59 -7.98 -23.60
C LEU A 77 3.38 -7.03 -23.75
N PRO A 78 2.86 -6.75 -24.97
CA PRO A 78 1.71 -5.86 -25.12
C PRO A 78 0.44 -6.43 -24.48
N ILE A 79 0.26 -7.76 -24.42
CA ILE A 79 -0.87 -8.39 -23.73
C ILE A 79 -0.82 -8.13 -22.23
N PHE A 80 0.34 -8.35 -21.60
CA PHE A 80 0.52 -8.10 -20.17
C PHE A 80 0.39 -6.60 -19.83
N LEU A 81 1.02 -5.71 -20.61
CA LEU A 81 0.92 -4.27 -20.42
C LEU A 81 -0.51 -3.75 -20.65
N GLY A 82 -1.19 -4.21 -21.70
CA GLY A 82 -2.57 -3.86 -22.00
C GLY A 82 -3.51 -4.31 -20.88
N SER A 83 -3.35 -5.56 -20.42
CA SER A 83 -4.13 -6.10 -19.30
C SER A 83 -3.86 -5.36 -17.99
N ALA A 84 -2.60 -5.02 -17.70
CA ALA A 84 -2.23 -4.23 -16.54
C ALA A 84 -2.87 -2.83 -16.59
N GLY A 85 -2.89 -2.21 -17.77
CA GLY A 85 -3.57 -0.94 -18.01
C GLY A 85 -5.07 -1.02 -17.77
N VAL A 86 -5.74 -2.07 -18.27
CA VAL A 86 -7.17 -2.30 -18.01
C VAL A 86 -7.44 -2.51 -16.52
N ALA A 87 -6.60 -3.30 -15.84
CA ALA A 87 -6.74 -3.53 -14.41
C ALA A 87 -6.54 -2.26 -13.57
N LEU A 88 -5.53 -1.46 -13.91
CA LEU A 88 -5.27 -0.18 -13.27
C LEU A 88 -6.39 0.83 -13.54
N LEU A 89 -6.93 0.85 -14.76
CA LEU A 89 -8.07 1.69 -15.12
C LEU A 89 -9.33 1.27 -14.37
N GLY A 90 -9.61 -0.03 -14.27
CA GLY A 90 -10.72 -0.55 -13.46
C GLY A 90 -10.61 -0.14 -11.99
N LEU A 91 -9.40 -0.28 -11.40
CA LEU A 91 -9.10 0.16 -10.04
C LEU A 91 -9.30 1.67 -9.87
N SER A 92 -8.82 2.46 -10.84
CA SER A 92 -8.92 3.92 -10.83
C SER A 92 -10.37 4.39 -10.96
N LEU A 93 -11.15 3.81 -11.87
CA LEU A 93 -12.57 4.12 -12.04
C LEU A 93 -13.37 3.82 -10.78
N ARG A 94 -13.17 2.66 -10.14
CA ARG A 94 -13.82 2.35 -8.86
C ARG A 94 -13.46 3.38 -7.79
N THR A 95 -12.18 3.75 -7.71
CA THR A 95 -11.70 4.74 -6.75
C THR A 95 -12.25 6.15 -7.03
N ALA A 96 -12.41 6.53 -8.30
CA ALA A 96 -12.98 7.81 -8.71
C ALA A 96 -14.49 7.89 -8.43
N VAL A 97 -15.22 6.80 -8.63
CA VAL A 97 -16.65 6.72 -8.26
C VAL A 97 -16.85 6.90 -6.76
N ASP A 98 -15.98 6.33 -5.94
CA ASP A 98 -16.06 6.51 -4.48
C ASP A 98 -15.56 7.87 -3.99
N ASN A 99 -14.71 8.53 -4.77
CA ASN A 99 -14.03 9.78 -4.40
C ASN A 99 -14.10 10.77 -5.57
N PRO A 100 -15.25 11.45 -5.79
CA PRO A 100 -15.48 12.26 -6.99
C PRO A 100 -14.58 13.50 -7.08
N SER A 101 -14.07 14.01 -5.95
CA SER A 101 -13.14 15.14 -5.96
C SER A 101 -11.73 14.66 -6.37
N PRO A 102 -11.06 15.32 -7.33
CA PRO A 102 -9.76 14.88 -7.85
C PRO A 102 -8.68 14.67 -6.78
N TRP A 103 -8.63 15.55 -5.78
CA TRP A 103 -7.64 15.44 -4.70
C TRP A 103 -7.88 14.23 -3.79
N ARG A 104 -9.15 13.90 -3.47
CA ARG A 104 -9.48 12.68 -2.71
C ARG A 104 -9.19 11.43 -3.52
N PHE A 105 -9.45 11.46 -4.82
CA PHE A 105 -9.11 10.37 -5.72
C PHE A 105 -7.60 10.07 -5.68
N VAL A 106 -6.75 11.08 -5.85
CA VAL A 106 -5.28 10.90 -5.82
C VAL A 106 -4.83 10.35 -4.46
N ILE A 107 -5.28 10.95 -3.35
CA ILE A 107 -4.93 10.48 -2.01
C ILE A 107 -5.40 9.03 -1.79
N ALA A 108 -6.64 8.72 -2.15
CA ALA A 108 -7.21 7.38 -2.01
C ALA A 108 -6.41 6.35 -2.80
N LEU A 109 -6.08 6.65 -4.06
CA LEU A 109 -5.36 5.76 -4.94
C LEU A 109 -3.93 5.51 -4.46
N VAL A 110 -3.20 6.56 -4.09
CA VAL A 110 -1.83 6.46 -3.55
C VAL A 110 -1.83 5.65 -2.25
N THR A 111 -2.76 5.93 -1.34
CA THR A 111 -2.89 5.21 -0.06
C THR A 111 -3.25 3.75 -0.28
N LYS A 112 -4.21 3.48 -1.18
CA LYS A 112 -4.64 2.13 -1.56
C LYS A 112 -3.47 1.30 -2.08
N LEU A 113 -2.78 1.80 -3.12
CA LEU A 113 -1.64 1.11 -3.72
C LEU A 113 -0.53 0.88 -2.70
N THR A 114 -0.20 1.89 -1.91
CA THR A 114 0.85 1.80 -0.89
C THR A 114 0.54 0.74 0.16
N LEU A 115 -0.66 0.80 0.78
CA LEU A 115 -1.04 -0.16 1.82
C LEU A 115 -1.15 -1.57 1.28
N SER A 116 -1.66 -1.75 0.06
CA SER A 116 -1.71 -3.06 -0.59
C SER A 116 -0.32 -3.62 -0.87
N VAL A 117 0.63 -2.81 -1.35
CA VAL A 117 2.02 -3.24 -1.58
C VAL A 117 2.69 -3.63 -0.26
N LEU A 118 2.54 -2.83 0.79
CA LEU A 118 3.06 -3.15 2.12
C LEU A 118 2.46 -4.45 2.68
N LEU A 119 1.15 -4.64 2.53
CA LEU A 119 0.46 -5.84 2.99
C LEU A 119 0.92 -7.09 2.24
N ILE A 120 1.04 -7.01 0.91
CA ILE A 120 1.53 -8.12 0.07
C ILE A 120 3.00 -8.43 0.42
N GLY A 121 3.83 -7.41 0.62
CA GLY A 121 5.22 -7.57 1.05
C GLY A 121 5.33 -8.27 2.40
N ALA A 122 4.57 -7.83 3.40
CA ALA A 122 4.54 -8.44 4.72
C ALA A 122 4.04 -9.90 4.67
N LEU A 123 3.03 -10.18 3.84
CA LEU A 123 2.53 -11.54 3.60
C LEU A 123 3.59 -12.42 2.93
N LYS A 124 4.30 -11.90 1.92
CA LYS A 124 5.39 -12.60 1.26
C LYS A 124 6.52 -12.93 2.25
N ASP A 125 6.94 -11.97 3.05
CA ASP A 125 8.02 -12.17 4.03
C ASP A 125 7.62 -13.17 5.13
N MET A 126 6.33 -13.25 5.47
CA MET A 126 5.81 -14.25 6.39
C MET A 126 5.75 -15.66 5.77
N LEU A 127 5.20 -15.78 4.55
CA LEU A 127 4.93 -17.08 3.90
C LEU A 127 6.16 -17.70 3.26
N ASN A 128 7.03 -16.89 2.65
CA ASN A 128 8.24 -17.34 1.97
C ASN A 128 9.41 -16.40 2.29
N PRO A 129 9.91 -16.43 3.53
CA PRO A 129 11.04 -15.59 3.93
C PRO A 129 12.30 -15.96 3.14
N THR A 130 12.90 -14.98 2.47
CA THR A 130 14.16 -15.15 1.74
C THR A 130 15.36 -14.77 2.61
N GLY A 131 16.43 -15.55 2.61
CA GLY A 131 17.65 -15.25 3.36
C GLY A 131 18.68 -16.35 3.18
N GLU A 132 19.96 -16.02 3.31
CA GLU A 132 21.06 -16.97 3.11
C GLU A 132 21.18 -17.93 4.29
N SER A 133 20.84 -17.45 5.50
CA SER A 133 20.84 -18.26 6.73
C SER A 133 19.44 -18.59 7.24
N ALA A 134 19.32 -19.65 8.06
CA ALA A 134 18.08 -19.97 8.76
C ALA A 134 17.65 -18.85 9.73
N GLY A 135 18.60 -18.18 10.38
CA GLY A 135 18.34 -17.06 11.29
C GLY A 135 17.80 -15.81 10.58
N GLU A 136 18.29 -15.49 9.39
CA GLU A 136 17.75 -14.37 8.59
C GLU A 136 16.32 -14.63 8.12
N ARG A 137 16.03 -15.86 7.69
CA ARG A 137 14.68 -16.26 7.28
C ARG A 137 13.69 -16.16 8.45
N GLU A 138 14.11 -16.57 9.64
CA GLU A 138 13.32 -16.41 10.87
C GLU A 138 13.03 -14.92 11.17
N ARG A 139 14.06 -14.07 11.13
CA ARG A 139 13.91 -12.62 11.37
C ARG A 139 12.96 -11.96 10.37
N LYS A 140 13.05 -12.32 9.09
CA LYS A 140 12.12 -11.81 8.07
C LYS A 140 10.69 -12.29 8.30
N ARG A 141 10.50 -13.56 8.67
CA ARG A 141 9.17 -14.09 9.01
C ARG A 141 8.55 -13.32 10.18
N GLN A 142 9.34 -13.08 11.23
CA GLN A 142 8.89 -12.32 12.41
C GLN A 142 8.55 -10.87 12.06
N SER A 143 9.39 -10.21 11.27
CA SER A 143 9.12 -8.85 10.77
C SER A 143 7.83 -8.80 9.96
N GLY A 144 7.65 -9.71 9.00
CA GLY A 144 6.43 -9.82 8.20
C GLY A 144 5.19 -10.03 9.06
N MET A 145 5.28 -10.91 10.07
CA MET A 145 4.19 -11.14 11.02
C MET A 145 3.85 -9.88 11.83
N LEU A 146 4.85 -9.15 12.31
CA LEU A 146 4.65 -7.90 13.04
C LEU A 146 3.96 -6.84 12.17
N TRP A 147 4.38 -6.71 10.91
CA TRP A 147 3.72 -5.82 9.96
C TRP A 147 2.28 -6.24 9.67
N LEU A 148 2.00 -7.53 9.53
CA LEU A 148 0.63 -8.02 9.33
C LEU A 148 -0.29 -7.70 10.51
N VAL A 149 0.20 -7.86 11.75
CA VAL A 149 -0.57 -7.53 12.97
C VAL A 149 -0.99 -6.06 12.99
N VAL A 150 -0.20 -5.16 12.40
CA VAL A 150 -0.54 -3.73 12.29
C VAL A 150 -1.38 -3.43 11.05
N LEU A 151 -0.97 -3.94 9.88
CA LEU A 151 -1.56 -3.59 8.60
C LEU A 151 -2.95 -4.20 8.40
N VAL A 152 -3.18 -5.45 8.83
CA VAL A 152 -4.47 -6.13 8.66
C VAL A 152 -5.61 -5.38 9.37
N PRO A 153 -5.54 -5.04 10.67
CA PRO A 153 -6.62 -4.29 11.32
C PRO A 153 -6.75 -2.87 10.76
N LEU A 154 -5.65 -2.22 10.39
CA LEU A 154 -5.67 -0.90 9.75
C LEU A 154 -6.45 -0.94 8.43
N VAL A 155 -6.07 -1.87 7.55
CA VAL A 155 -6.74 -2.12 6.27
C VAL A 155 -8.20 -2.46 6.48
N TRP A 156 -8.52 -3.39 7.39
CA TRP A 156 -9.89 -3.77 7.70
C TRP A 156 -10.74 -2.59 8.15
N ARG A 157 -10.14 -1.65 8.91
CA ARG A 157 -10.82 -0.44 9.35
C ARG A 157 -11.04 0.56 8.21
N LEU A 158 -10.14 0.58 7.22
CA LEU A 158 -10.21 1.42 6.02
C LEU A 158 -11.11 0.86 4.92
N THR A 159 -11.52 -0.41 5.02
CA THR A 159 -12.50 -1.04 4.13
C THR A 159 -13.92 -0.60 4.50
N ARG A 160 -14.62 0.00 3.53
CA ARG A 160 -15.98 0.50 3.68
C ARG A 160 -17.00 -0.63 3.80
N ASP A 161 -17.03 -1.52 2.81
CA ASP A 161 -18.02 -2.57 2.68
C ASP A 161 -17.45 -3.86 3.27
N LYS A 162 -17.81 -4.13 4.52
CA LYS A 162 -17.40 -5.35 5.22
C LYS A 162 -18.32 -6.50 4.84
N PRO A 163 -17.79 -7.71 4.60
CA PRO A 163 -18.63 -8.88 4.41
C PRO A 163 -19.43 -9.13 5.68
N SER A 164 -20.73 -8.83 5.64
CA SER A 164 -21.64 -9.11 6.75
C SER A 164 -22.08 -10.57 6.67
N PHE A 165 -22.02 -11.30 7.79
CA PHE A 165 -22.37 -12.73 7.85
C PHE A 165 -23.80 -12.99 7.31
N GLU A 166 -24.69 -12.03 7.54
CA GLU A 166 -26.08 -12.03 7.04
C GLU A 166 -26.18 -11.98 5.51
N ASN A 167 -25.27 -11.26 4.83
CA ASN A 167 -25.26 -11.20 3.37
C ASN A 167 -24.68 -12.47 2.74
N LEU A 168 -23.82 -13.19 3.47
CA LEU A 168 -23.26 -14.47 3.03
C LEU A 168 -24.30 -15.59 3.13
N THR A 169 -25.06 -15.66 4.22
CA THR A 169 -26.17 -16.62 4.34
C THR A 169 -27.29 -16.33 3.35
N ARG A 170 -27.63 -15.06 3.12
CA ARG A 170 -28.68 -14.68 2.16
C ARG A 170 -28.31 -15.01 0.70
N ARG A 171 -27.02 -14.93 0.33
CA ARG A 171 -26.51 -15.34 -0.99
C ARG A 171 -26.34 -16.86 -1.15
N ALA A 172 -26.11 -17.59 -0.05
CA ALA A 172 -26.04 -19.05 -0.09
C ALA A 172 -27.41 -19.72 -0.26
N MET A 173 -28.49 -18.97 -0.01
CA MET A 173 -29.88 -19.43 -0.12
C MET A 173 -30.58 -18.95 -1.41
N SER A 174 -29.90 -18.20 -2.27
CA SER A 174 -30.39 -17.71 -3.57
C SER A 174 -29.69 -18.39 -4.73
#